data_AF-A0A504XP02-F1
#
_entry.id   AF-A0A504XP02-F1
#
_cell.length_a   1.000
_cell.length_b   1.000
_cell.length_c   1.000
_cell.angle_alpha   90.00
_cell.angle_beta   90.00
_cell.angle_gamma   90.00
#
_symmetry.space_group_name_H-M   'P 1'
#
loop_
_entity.id
_entity.type
_entity.pdbx_description
1 polymer ?
#
loop_
_entity_poly.entity_id
_entity_poly.type
_entity_poly.pdbx_seq_one_letter_code
_entity_poly.pdbx_strand_id
1 'polypeptide(L)'
;MTEEIVAPAVPQFENGEPSFEYDHIFRCFKGRGNGLLFRMVNTKQKKWAFYNDTADTIMQVRARFSPDCKVEKLNRARATQVPIGTEEHPDLFETVVTLEVHPFATEPFIKGDVNGFELEFHTEQIPVNDVKFMNRHRILPRYDKVYKCFKSEGNGLFFRLVDEKDNKWYYYNDTHEFRMTATVSFPSADEVKPLGNTETVPVQDDESEVAYQITVEPGNAEPFIEGVPASYHQTFNANPIDENCLDPKDVQYINGEPDSNIIDPSQCKVYKCFKENGNGLLFRLVDEKAGRWAFYNDTHEYLMKPKVRFFGGAAVVPGPDAQVSPDPEEEDTAVITVEIPPCETRLFIEGRPAKYEVSVVADSIHKTAPEESPEFVNGEPDRKVVNYDAVYQCFKDKPEARLFRLVDSNRQQWGFYNDTADVFFVARFTFDAEGKVRALGDTEKEQNSDNETEYLVSIPPMETVAFVQGDVRGFKSQFTGKRRTSVPTPA
;
A
#
# COMPACT_ATOMS: atom_id res chain seq x y z
N MET A 1 37.38 -13.78 -16.78
CA MET A 1 37.99 -15.13 -16.87
C MET A 1 36.89 -16.19 -16.91
N THR A 2 36.63 -16.82 -18.06
CA THR A 2 35.70 -17.96 -18.18
C THR A 2 36.33 -19.25 -17.66
N GLU A 3 35.53 -20.23 -17.23
CA GLU A 3 36.00 -21.56 -16.81
C GLU A 3 35.67 -22.57 -17.90
N GLU A 4 36.68 -23.33 -18.29
CA GLU A 4 36.53 -24.42 -19.26
C GLU A 4 35.92 -25.63 -18.59
N ILE A 5 34.86 -26.16 -19.19
CA ILE A 5 34.28 -27.43 -18.79
C ILE A 5 34.83 -28.48 -19.76
N VAL A 6 35.75 -29.31 -19.26
CA VAL A 6 36.34 -30.41 -20.02
C VAL A 6 35.50 -31.68 -19.80
N ALA A 7 35.12 -32.37 -20.88
CA ALA A 7 34.39 -33.63 -20.82
C ALA A 7 35.11 -34.65 -19.90
N PRO A 8 34.38 -35.41 -19.06
CA PRO A 8 32.98 -35.83 -19.23
C PRO A 8 31.95 -35.04 -18.41
N ALA A 9 32.31 -33.90 -17.81
CA ALA A 9 31.34 -33.06 -17.12
C ALA A 9 30.44 -32.36 -18.15
N VAL A 10 29.34 -32.99 -18.56
CA VAL A 10 28.34 -32.34 -19.42
C VAL A 10 27.70 -31.20 -18.61
N PRO A 11 27.73 -29.94 -19.06
CA PRO A 11 27.02 -28.87 -18.37
C PRO A 11 25.53 -29.19 -18.33
N GLN A 12 24.95 -29.13 -17.13
CA GLN A 12 23.51 -29.29 -16.94
C GLN A 12 22.80 -27.99 -17.36
N PHE A 13 22.19 -28.02 -18.53
CA PHE A 13 21.31 -26.95 -19.00
C PHE A 13 19.95 -27.04 -18.30
N GLU A 14 19.34 -25.90 -18.04
CA GLU A 14 18.06 -25.80 -17.32
C GLU A 14 16.87 -25.61 -18.27
N ASN A 15 17.08 -24.91 -19.38
CA ASN A 15 16.01 -24.33 -20.19
C ASN A 15 15.98 -24.87 -21.64
N GLY A 16 16.97 -25.66 -22.04
CA GLY A 16 17.01 -26.36 -23.32
C GLY A 16 18.37 -26.99 -23.59
N GLU A 17 18.68 -27.24 -24.87
CA GLU A 17 19.99 -27.71 -25.29
C GLU A 17 20.54 -26.86 -26.44
N PRO A 18 21.87 -26.63 -26.49
CA PRO A 18 22.48 -25.91 -27.59
C PRO A 18 22.39 -26.69 -28.91
N SER A 19 22.11 -25.98 -30.00
CA SER A 19 21.99 -26.56 -31.35
C SER A 19 23.28 -26.47 -32.19
N PHE A 20 24.43 -26.32 -31.53
CA PHE A 20 25.73 -26.14 -32.17
C PHE A 20 26.68 -27.28 -31.80
N GLU A 21 27.41 -27.84 -32.77
CA GLU A 21 28.43 -28.86 -32.51
C GLU A 21 29.67 -28.24 -31.88
N TYR A 22 30.11 -28.76 -30.73
CA TYR A 22 31.30 -28.27 -30.03
C TYR A 22 32.14 -29.42 -29.45
N ASP A 23 33.41 -29.11 -29.20
CA ASP A 23 34.34 -29.98 -28.47
C ASP A 23 34.82 -29.35 -27.15
N HIS A 24 34.69 -28.03 -27.00
CA HIS A 24 34.86 -27.32 -25.72
C HIS A 24 33.67 -26.41 -25.40
N ILE A 25 33.35 -26.28 -24.13
CA ILE A 25 32.28 -25.39 -23.64
C ILE A 25 32.74 -24.65 -22.38
N PHE A 26 32.34 -23.39 -22.25
CA PHE A 26 32.76 -22.50 -21.16
C PHE A 26 31.56 -21.80 -20.56
N ARG A 27 31.51 -21.69 -19.22
CA ARG A 27 30.54 -20.84 -18.51
C ARG A 27 31.00 -19.39 -18.55
N CYS A 28 30.13 -18.50 -19.00
CA CYS A 28 30.43 -17.06 -19.08
C CYS A 28 30.26 -16.35 -17.73
N PHE A 29 29.27 -16.75 -16.92
CA PHE A 29 29.01 -16.18 -15.60
C PHE A 29 29.35 -17.17 -14.48
N LYS A 30 30.48 -16.96 -13.81
CA LYS A 30 30.93 -17.80 -12.69
C LYS A 30 30.05 -17.58 -11.45
N GLY A 31 29.68 -18.67 -10.77
CA GLY A 31 28.97 -18.62 -9.48
C GLY A 31 27.52 -18.12 -9.54
N ARG A 32 26.95 -17.88 -10.74
CA ARG A 32 25.55 -17.49 -10.91
C ARG A 32 24.77 -18.56 -11.67
N GLY A 33 23.77 -19.14 -11.01
CA GLY A 33 22.93 -20.20 -11.57
C GLY A 33 23.75 -21.36 -12.14
N ASN A 34 23.32 -21.89 -13.29
CA ASN A 34 24.05 -22.92 -14.02
C ASN A 34 25.19 -22.40 -14.92
N GLY A 35 25.39 -21.08 -14.97
CA GLY A 35 26.33 -20.40 -15.87
C GLY A 35 25.67 -19.38 -16.80
N LEU A 36 24.33 -19.44 -16.98
CA LEU A 36 23.44 -18.54 -17.73
C LEU A 36 23.68 -18.45 -19.25
N LEU A 37 24.94 -18.22 -19.64
CA LEU A 37 25.41 -18.12 -21.02
C LEU A 37 26.62 -19.05 -21.17
N PHE A 38 26.62 -19.83 -22.24
CA PHE A 38 27.67 -20.79 -22.53
C PHE A 38 28.35 -20.46 -23.84
N ARG A 39 29.67 -20.29 -23.80
CA ARG A 39 30.50 -20.18 -25.01
C ARG A 39 30.89 -21.57 -25.45
N MET A 40 30.55 -21.93 -26.68
CA MET A 40 30.89 -23.20 -27.29
C MET A 40 31.96 -23.01 -28.35
N VAL A 41 32.92 -23.93 -28.40
CA VAL A 41 34.03 -23.90 -29.35
C VAL A 41 34.12 -25.23 -30.06
N ASN A 42 34.15 -25.17 -31.39
CA ASN A 42 34.47 -26.28 -32.25
C ASN A 42 35.88 -26.08 -32.81
N THR A 43 36.87 -26.78 -32.28
CA THR A 43 38.27 -26.61 -32.69
C THR A 43 38.53 -27.12 -34.11
N LYS A 44 37.81 -28.16 -34.54
CA LYS A 44 37.93 -28.71 -35.91
C LYS A 44 37.46 -27.73 -36.98
N GLN A 45 36.30 -27.10 -36.76
CA GLN A 45 35.74 -26.09 -37.67
C GLN A 45 36.26 -24.68 -37.39
N LYS A 46 37.02 -24.49 -36.30
CA LYS A 46 37.47 -23.22 -35.76
C LYS A 46 36.33 -22.22 -35.57
N LYS A 47 35.20 -22.66 -35.01
CA LYS A 47 33.99 -21.83 -34.85
C LYS A 47 33.65 -21.66 -33.39
N TRP A 48 33.17 -20.47 -33.05
CA TRP A 48 32.57 -20.19 -31.74
C TRP A 48 31.09 -19.89 -31.89
N ALA A 49 30.31 -20.27 -30.88
CA ALA A 49 28.91 -19.93 -30.73
C ALA A 49 28.60 -19.64 -29.27
N PHE A 50 27.47 -18.98 -29.02
CA PHE A 50 26.95 -18.76 -27.68
C PHE A 50 25.56 -19.36 -27.56
N TYR A 51 25.30 -20.00 -26.43
CA TYR A 51 23.99 -20.50 -26.04
C TYR A 51 23.50 -19.79 -24.80
N ASN A 52 22.37 -19.11 -24.92
CA ASN A 52 21.72 -18.44 -23.82
C ASN A 52 20.67 -19.38 -23.21
N ASP A 53 20.98 -19.88 -22.02
CA ASP A 53 20.15 -20.84 -21.29
C ASP A 53 19.22 -20.13 -20.29
N THR A 54 19.04 -18.81 -20.42
CA THR A 54 18.02 -18.09 -19.63
C THR A 54 16.69 -18.08 -20.38
N ALA A 55 15.59 -17.91 -19.64
CA ALA A 55 14.24 -17.89 -20.20
C ALA A 55 13.75 -16.48 -20.61
N ASP A 56 14.36 -15.43 -20.08
CA ASP A 56 13.79 -14.09 -20.06
C ASP A 56 14.81 -12.94 -20.20
N THR A 57 16.08 -13.29 -20.45
CA THR A 57 17.21 -12.36 -20.47
C THR A 57 17.95 -12.48 -21.79
N ILE A 58 18.06 -11.40 -22.53
CA ILE A 58 18.87 -11.27 -23.74
C ILE A 58 20.33 -11.05 -23.33
N MET A 59 21.23 -11.82 -23.93
CA MET A 59 22.68 -11.74 -23.67
C MET A 59 23.36 -10.99 -24.81
N GLN A 60 23.98 -9.85 -24.50
CA GLN A 60 24.80 -9.10 -25.44
C GLN A 60 26.27 -9.45 -25.22
N VAL A 61 26.87 -10.07 -26.22
CA VAL A 61 28.27 -10.45 -26.25
C VAL A 61 29.06 -9.41 -27.01
N ARG A 62 30.15 -8.90 -26.42
CA ARG A 62 31.16 -8.09 -27.10
C ARG A 62 32.53 -8.74 -26.90
N ALA A 63 33.19 -9.06 -28.00
CA ALA A 63 34.53 -9.62 -28.00
C ALA A 63 35.50 -8.65 -28.68
N ARG A 64 36.65 -8.42 -28.05
CA ARG A 64 37.79 -7.72 -28.67
C ARG A 64 38.86 -8.75 -28.98
N PHE A 65 39.27 -8.84 -30.24
CA PHE A 65 40.29 -9.77 -30.69
C PHE A 65 41.57 -9.01 -31.01
N SER A 66 42.70 -9.55 -30.56
CA SER A 66 44.02 -8.98 -30.84
C SER A 66 44.31 -8.91 -32.35
N PRO A 67 45.23 -8.04 -32.79
CA PRO A 67 45.62 -7.94 -34.21
C PRO A 67 46.11 -9.24 -34.84
N ASP A 68 46.63 -10.17 -34.04
CA ASP A 68 47.12 -11.47 -34.49
C ASP A 68 45.98 -12.48 -34.77
N CYS A 69 44.74 -12.16 -34.39
CA CYS A 69 43.58 -13.00 -34.66
C CYS A 69 43.15 -12.93 -36.13
N LYS A 70 42.90 -14.09 -36.73
CA LYS A 70 42.33 -14.21 -38.08
C LYS A 70 40.90 -14.71 -37.99
N VAL A 71 39.99 -13.82 -37.62
CA VAL A 71 38.59 -14.15 -37.35
C VAL A 71 37.63 -13.47 -38.33
N GLU A 72 36.62 -14.22 -38.78
CA GLU A 72 35.48 -13.73 -39.54
C GLU A 72 34.22 -13.80 -38.67
N LYS A 73 33.37 -12.76 -38.74
CA LYS A 73 32.06 -12.77 -38.07
C LYS A 73 31.16 -13.82 -38.71
N LEU A 74 30.32 -14.48 -37.92
CA LEU A 74 29.28 -15.38 -38.42
C LEU A 74 27.90 -14.76 -38.27
N ASN A 75 27.02 -15.09 -39.21
CA ASN A 75 25.59 -14.80 -39.15
C ASN A 75 25.27 -13.35 -38.74
N ARG A 76 24.47 -13.21 -37.67
CA ARG A 76 23.94 -11.95 -37.12
C ARG A 76 24.99 -11.14 -36.36
N ALA A 77 26.18 -11.69 -36.09
CA ALA A 77 27.23 -10.95 -35.44
C ALA A 77 27.66 -9.75 -36.30
N ARG A 78 28.09 -8.67 -35.65
CA ARG A 78 28.63 -7.46 -36.27
C ARG A 78 30.12 -7.37 -35.94
N ALA A 79 30.94 -6.97 -36.89
CA ALA A 79 32.38 -6.79 -36.68
C ALA A 79 32.81 -5.40 -37.12
N THR A 80 33.66 -4.77 -36.32
CA THR A 80 34.25 -3.46 -36.57
C THR A 80 35.75 -3.54 -36.32
N GLN A 81 36.55 -2.91 -37.19
CA GLN A 81 37.99 -2.75 -36.98
C GLN A 81 38.24 -1.48 -36.16
N VAL A 82 39.00 -1.58 -35.08
CA VAL A 82 39.34 -0.46 -34.20
C VAL A 82 40.84 -0.22 -34.27
N PRO A 83 41.30 0.96 -34.74
CA PRO A 83 42.72 1.27 -34.78
C PRO A 83 43.28 1.35 -33.37
N ILE A 84 44.36 0.60 -33.12
CA ILE A 84 45.14 0.63 -31.86
C ILE A 84 46.62 0.91 -32.12
N GLY A 85 46.95 1.37 -33.34
CA GLY A 85 48.32 1.65 -33.74
C GLY A 85 49.00 2.67 -32.84
N THR A 86 50.26 2.40 -32.53
CA THR A 86 51.18 3.36 -31.93
C THR A 86 51.99 4.06 -33.03
N GLU A 87 52.79 5.07 -32.71
CA GLU A 87 53.67 5.73 -33.69
C GLU A 87 54.61 4.73 -34.40
N GLU A 88 54.97 3.63 -33.74
CA GLU A 88 55.85 2.58 -34.28
C GLU A 88 55.11 1.58 -35.17
N HIS A 89 53.79 1.44 -35.01
CA HIS A 89 52.96 0.49 -35.74
C HIS A 89 51.56 1.06 -36.04
N PRO A 90 51.46 2.01 -37.00
CA PRO A 90 50.23 2.76 -37.25
C PRO A 90 49.09 1.90 -37.82
N ASP A 91 49.40 0.75 -38.45
CA ASP A 91 48.45 -0.10 -39.15
C ASP A 91 47.89 -1.26 -38.27
N LEU A 92 48.04 -1.18 -36.95
CA LEU A 92 47.48 -2.18 -36.04
C LEU A 92 46.00 -1.91 -35.75
N PHE A 93 45.17 -2.94 -35.95
CA PHE A 93 43.75 -2.91 -35.66
C PHE A 93 43.34 -4.09 -34.79
N GLU A 94 42.47 -3.84 -33.81
CA GLU A 94 41.71 -4.89 -33.14
C GLU A 94 40.41 -5.14 -33.89
N THR A 95 39.98 -6.41 -33.91
CA THR A 95 38.65 -6.75 -34.41
C THR A 95 37.68 -6.82 -33.23
N VAL A 96 36.68 -5.94 -33.19
CA VAL A 96 35.61 -5.97 -32.19
C VAL A 96 34.37 -6.61 -32.80
N VAL A 97 33.89 -7.71 -32.21
CA VAL A 97 32.70 -8.44 -32.67
C VAL A 97 31.60 -8.36 -31.61
N THR A 98 30.38 -8.01 -32.01
CA THR A 98 29.21 -7.95 -31.13
C THR A 98 28.10 -8.90 -31.62
N LEU A 99 27.37 -9.49 -30.67
CA LEU A 99 26.27 -10.41 -30.95
C LEU A 99 25.22 -10.34 -29.83
N GLU A 100 23.95 -10.32 -30.22
CA GLU A 100 22.82 -10.48 -29.32
C GLU A 100 22.34 -11.94 -29.38
N VAL A 101 22.14 -12.56 -28.22
CA VAL A 101 21.70 -13.96 -28.08
C VAL A 101 20.43 -13.98 -27.24
N HIS A 102 19.28 -14.25 -27.87
CA HIS A 102 17.99 -14.35 -27.18
C HIS A 102 17.90 -15.60 -26.30
N PRO A 103 17.00 -15.61 -25.30
CA PRO A 103 16.64 -16.80 -24.53
C PRO A 103 16.45 -18.05 -25.37
N PHE A 104 16.94 -19.18 -24.86
CA PHE A 104 16.90 -20.50 -25.48
C PHE A 104 17.60 -20.61 -26.85
N ALA A 105 18.26 -19.56 -27.32
CA ALA A 105 18.86 -19.52 -28.66
C ALA A 105 20.35 -19.89 -28.62
N THR A 106 20.78 -20.59 -29.67
CA THR A 106 22.20 -20.77 -29.99
C THR A 106 22.55 -19.93 -31.21
N GLU A 107 23.51 -19.02 -31.06
CA GLU A 107 23.92 -18.10 -32.13
C GLU A 107 25.42 -18.28 -32.44
N PRO A 108 25.78 -18.65 -33.68
CA PRO A 108 27.16 -18.65 -34.15
C PRO A 108 27.76 -17.24 -34.13
N PHE A 109 29.00 -17.13 -33.66
CA PHE A 109 29.62 -15.85 -33.36
C PHE A 109 30.76 -15.50 -34.33
N ILE A 110 31.80 -16.34 -34.36
CA ILE A 110 32.99 -16.14 -35.20
C ILE A 110 33.50 -17.47 -35.77
N LYS A 111 34.34 -17.37 -36.79
CA LYS A 111 35.15 -18.46 -37.29
C LYS A 111 36.60 -18.01 -37.53
N GLY A 112 37.58 -18.86 -37.24
CA GLY A 112 38.98 -18.61 -37.55
C GLY A 112 39.92 -18.81 -36.36
N ASP A 113 41.14 -18.29 -36.51
CA ASP A 113 42.23 -18.47 -35.54
C ASP A 113 42.21 -17.35 -34.51
N VAL A 114 42.01 -17.70 -33.24
CA VAL A 114 41.97 -16.77 -32.10
C VAL A 114 43.30 -16.85 -31.34
N ASN A 115 44.05 -15.75 -31.28
CA ASN A 115 45.34 -15.64 -30.60
C ASN A 115 45.35 -14.44 -29.62
N GLY A 116 44.42 -14.44 -28.67
CA GLY A 116 44.24 -13.37 -27.68
C GLY A 116 42.91 -12.63 -27.86
N PHE A 117 42.10 -12.59 -26.80
CA PHE A 117 40.79 -11.96 -26.84
C PHE A 117 40.34 -11.51 -25.46
N GLU A 118 39.45 -10.53 -25.43
CA GLU A 118 38.68 -10.09 -24.27
C GLU A 118 37.19 -10.28 -24.55
N LEU A 119 36.43 -10.68 -23.54
CA LEU A 119 34.97 -10.85 -23.62
C LEU A 119 34.30 -10.00 -22.55
N GLU A 120 33.34 -9.20 -23.00
CA GLU A 120 32.41 -8.43 -22.18
C GLU A 120 30.98 -8.96 -22.44
N PHE A 121 30.20 -9.07 -21.38
CA PHE A 121 28.82 -9.52 -21.45
C PHE A 121 27.91 -8.50 -20.78
N HIS A 122 26.82 -8.16 -21.46
CA HIS A 122 25.76 -7.32 -20.91
C HIS A 122 24.45 -8.10 -20.97
N THR A 123 23.61 -7.94 -19.95
CA THR A 123 22.32 -8.63 -19.85
C THR A 123 21.20 -7.61 -19.95
N GLU A 124 20.24 -7.84 -20.83
CA GLU A 124 19.04 -7.00 -20.95
C GLU A 124 17.81 -7.90 -20.83
N GLN A 125 16.76 -7.46 -20.14
CA GLN A 125 15.53 -8.26 -20.08
C GLN A 125 14.81 -8.24 -21.44
N ILE A 126 14.02 -9.26 -21.77
CA ILE A 126 13.16 -9.17 -22.97
C ILE A 126 12.09 -8.07 -22.71
N PRO A 127 11.99 -7.03 -23.56
CA PRO A 127 10.88 -6.09 -23.49
C PRO A 127 9.57 -6.80 -23.85
N VAL A 128 8.48 -6.40 -23.20
CA VAL A 128 7.18 -7.04 -23.40
C VAL A 128 6.42 -6.29 -24.48
N ASN A 129 5.97 -7.01 -25.51
CA ASN A 129 5.05 -6.46 -26.51
C ASN A 129 3.61 -6.50 -25.98
N ASP A 130 2.78 -5.54 -26.41
CA ASP A 130 1.33 -5.49 -26.12
C ASP A 130 0.95 -5.45 -24.62
N VAL A 131 1.65 -4.63 -23.83
CA VAL A 131 1.31 -4.42 -22.42
C VAL A 131 -0.06 -3.75 -22.28
N LYS A 132 -0.96 -4.41 -21.54
CA LYS A 132 -2.23 -3.82 -21.09
C LYS A 132 -2.04 -3.20 -19.70
N PHE A 133 -1.93 -1.88 -19.68
CA PHE A 133 -2.01 -1.10 -18.44
C PHE A 133 -3.45 -1.10 -17.96
N MET A 134 -3.66 -1.45 -16.69
CA MET A 134 -4.98 -1.62 -16.11
C MET A 134 -5.51 -0.31 -15.52
N ASN A 135 -4.63 0.54 -14.99
CA ASN A 135 -5.00 1.66 -14.14
C ASN A 135 -4.47 2.99 -14.66
N ARG A 136 -4.36 3.10 -15.99
CA ARG A 136 -3.82 4.27 -16.70
C ARG A 136 -4.68 5.52 -16.48
N HIS A 137 -4.36 6.27 -15.43
CA HIS A 137 -5.02 7.54 -15.09
C HIS A 137 -4.40 8.74 -15.81
N ARG A 138 -3.12 8.66 -16.21
CA ARG A 138 -2.40 9.73 -16.92
C ARG A 138 -1.82 9.28 -18.25
N ILE A 139 -1.56 10.24 -19.12
CA ILE A 139 -0.84 10.01 -20.37
C ILE A 139 0.59 9.63 -20.01
N LEU A 140 0.95 8.37 -20.25
CA LEU A 140 2.32 7.89 -20.11
C LEU A 140 3.28 8.70 -20.99
N PRO A 141 4.54 8.87 -20.55
CA PRO A 141 5.59 9.43 -21.40
C PRO A 141 5.75 8.59 -22.67
N ARG A 142 6.38 9.18 -23.68
CA ARG A 142 6.82 8.41 -24.87
C ARG A 142 7.80 7.32 -24.40
N TYR A 143 7.67 6.14 -24.98
CA TYR A 143 8.61 5.04 -24.81
C TYR A 143 8.62 4.18 -26.07
N ASP A 144 9.76 3.58 -26.37
CA ASP A 144 9.94 2.61 -27.46
C ASP A 144 9.98 1.18 -26.90
N LYS A 145 10.39 1.00 -25.63
CA LYS A 145 10.42 -0.30 -24.94
C LYS A 145 9.77 -0.23 -23.56
N VAL A 146 9.15 -1.35 -23.15
CA VAL A 146 8.54 -1.51 -21.83
C VAL A 146 8.94 -2.85 -21.22
N TYR A 147 9.21 -2.84 -19.92
CA TYR A 147 9.65 -4.01 -19.15
C TYR A 147 8.77 -4.15 -17.91
N LYS A 148 8.35 -5.39 -17.62
CA LYS A 148 7.66 -5.71 -16.35
C LYS A 148 8.69 -5.89 -15.25
N CYS A 149 8.58 -5.09 -14.19
CA CYS A 149 9.44 -5.21 -13.01
C CYS A 149 9.07 -6.45 -12.18
N PHE A 150 7.76 -6.79 -12.10
CA PHE A 150 7.26 -8.01 -11.47
C PHE A 150 6.66 -8.95 -12.52
N LYS A 151 7.43 -9.95 -12.97
CA LYS A 151 7.07 -10.77 -14.13
C LYS A 151 5.90 -11.74 -13.88
N SER A 152 5.82 -12.27 -12.66
CA SER A 152 4.85 -13.31 -12.29
C SER A 152 3.58 -12.77 -11.65
N GLU A 153 3.52 -11.47 -11.38
CA GLU A 153 2.45 -10.86 -10.59
C GLU A 153 1.52 -10.00 -11.46
N GLY A 154 0.24 -10.35 -11.47
CA GLY A 154 -0.81 -9.61 -12.17
C GLY A 154 -0.46 -9.29 -13.62
N ASN A 155 -0.58 -8.02 -14.00
CA ASN A 155 -0.22 -7.56 -15.34
C ASN A 155 1.26 -7.12 -15.46
N GLY A 156 2.04 -7.18 -14.40
CA GLY A 156 3.38 -6.60 -14.29
C GLY A 156 3.54 -5.66 -13.11
N LEU A 157 2.43 -5.05 -12.65
CA LEU A 157 2.27 -4.09 -11.54
C LEU A 157 3.09 -2.78 -11.66
N PHE A 158 4.37 -2.91 -11.94
CA PHE A 158 5.33 -1.84 -12.06
C PHE A 158 6.15 -2.03 -13.33
N PHE A 159 6.34 -0.94 -14.08
CA PHE A 159 6.90 -1.01 -15.42
C PHE A 159 8.04 -0.03 -15.59
N ARG A 160 9.13 -0.50 -16.19
CA ARG A 160 10.20 0.38 -16.69
C ARG A 160 9.90 0.72 -18.15
N LEU A 161 9.82 2.01 -18.46
CA LEU A 161 9.59 2.52 -19.80
C LEU A 161 10.89 3.16 -20.30
N VAL A 162 11.32 2.82 -21.51
CA VAL A 162 12.56 3.34 -22.10
C VAL A 162 12.24 4.05 -23.41
N ASP A 163 12.58 5.34 -23.47
CA ASP A 163 12.59 6.16 -24.68
C ASP A 163 14.02 6.14 -25.26
N GLU A 164 14.22 5.42 -26.35
CA GLU A 164 15.51 5.28 -27.02
C GLU A 164 15.86 6.53 -27.85
N LYS A 165 14.87 7.36 -28.17
CA LYS A 165 15.10 8.59 -28.93
C LYS A 165 15.74 9.67 -28.05
N ASP A 166 15.20 9.83 -26.85
CA ASP A 166 15.66 10.84 -25.89
C ASP A 166 16.60 10.27 -24.83
N ASN A 167 16.93 8.97 -24.91
CA ASN A 167 17.75 8.22 -23.95
C ASN A 167 17.26 8.38 -22.51
N LYS A 168 15.96 8.22 -22.28
CA LYS A 168 15.33 8.42 -20.97
C LYS A 168 14.65 7.17 -20.47
N TRP A 169 14.81 6.92 -19.18
CA TRP A 169 14.09 5.87 -18.48
C TRP A 169 13.05 6.50 -17.56
N TYR A 170 11.89 5.86 -17.51
CA TYR A 170 10.80 6.20 -16.61
C TYR A 170 10.35 4.94 -15.89
N TYR A 171 9.77 5.12 -14.70
CA TYR A 171 9.06 4.07 -14.01
C TYR A 171 7.58 4.43 -13.90
N TYR A 172 6.72 3.48 -14.24
CA TYR A 172 5.27 3.60 -14.16
C TYR A 172 4.68 2.60 -13.18
N ASN A 173 3.98 3.10 -12.17
CA ASN A 173 3.23 2.31 -11.20
C ASN A 173 1.78 2.15 -11.67
N ASP A 174 1.41 0.94 -12.06
CA ASP A 174 0.07 0.61 -12.54
C ASP A 174 -0.82 0.04 -11.43
N THR A 175 -0.39 0.10 -10.17
CA THR A 175 -1.20 -0.33 -9.02
C THR A 175 -1.99 0.84 -8.43
N HIS A 176 -2.98 0.53 -7.59
CA HIS A 176 -3.68 1.49 -6.71
C HIS A 176 -3.24 1.37 -5.25
N GLU A 177 -2.85 0.16 -4.85
CA GLU A 177 -2.67 -0.24 -3.45
C GLU A 177 -1.21 -0.21 -3.00
N PHE A 178 -0.26 0.02 -3.91
CA PHE A 178 1.16 -0.08 -3.59
C PHE A 178 1.93 1.14 -4.09
N ARG A 179 2.80 1.65 -3.24
CA ARG A 179 3.85 2.60 -3.59
C ARG A 179 5.06 1.78 -4.02
N MET A 180 5.52 2.02 -5.24
CA MET A 180 6.61 1.26 -5.83
C MET A 180 7.92 2.03 -5.68
N THR A 181 8.97 1.35 -5.22
CA THR A 181 10.32 1.87 -5.18
C THR A 181 11.21 1.03 -6.08
N ALA A 182 11.97 1.67 -6.96
CA ALA A 182 13.06 1.06 -7.72
C ALA A 182 14.38 1.61 -7.22
N THR A 183 15.34 0.73 -6.99
CA THR A 183 16.75 1.08 -6.75
C THR A 183 17.59 0.43 -7.82
N VAL A 184 18.36 1.23 -8.57
CA VAL A 184 19.19 0.77 -9.69
C VAL A 184 20.63 1.22 -9.48
N SER A 185 21.56 0.27 -9.50
CA SER A 185 23.00 0.50 -9.47
C SER A 185 23.59 0.47 -10.88
N PHE A 186 24.49 1.40 -11.15
CA PHE A 186 25.21 1.58 -12.40
C PHE A 186 26.72 1.61 -12.13
N PRO A 187 27.56 0.98 -12.96
CA PRO A 187 29.01 0.95 -12.74
C PRO A 187 29.72 2.31 -12.82
N SER A 188 29.12 3.29 -13.48
CA SER A 188 29.72 4.61 -13.67
C SER A 188 28.68 5.72 -13.68
N ALA A 189 28.96 6.80 -12.95
CA ALA A 189 28.18 8.04 -12.96
C ALA A 189 28.19 8.75 -14.33
N ASP A 190 29.19 8.49 -15.18
CA ASP A 190 29.32 9.18 -16.46
C ASP A 190 28.31 8.69 -17.51
N GLU A 191 27.73 7.50 -17.31
CA GLU A 191 26.78 6.90 -18.26
C GLU A 191 25.33 7.38 -18.04
N VAL A 192 25.02 7.89 -16.85
CA VAL A 192 23.66 8.11 -16.40
C VAL A 192 23.53 9.36 -15.55
N LYS A 193 22.48 10.14 -15.79
CA LYS A 193 22.14 11.32 -15.02
C LYS A 193 20.77 11.14 -14.36
N PRO A 194 20.62 11.31 -13.03
CA PRO A 194 19.34 11.20 -12.38
C PRO A 194 18.40 12.33 -12.80
N LEU A 195 17.11 12.03 -12.91
CA LEU A 195 16.05 12.95 -13.30
C LEU A 195 14.97 13.05 -12.22
N GLY A 196 14.21 14.14 -12.24
CA GLY A 196 13.01 14.29 -11.42
C GLY A 196 13.29 14.18 -9.92
N ASN A 197 12.52 13.31 -9.25
CA ASN A 197 12.63 13.01 -7.83
C ASN A 197 13.57 11.82 -7.53
N THR A 198 14.45 11.47 -8.46
CA THR A 198 15.42 10.39 -8.26
C THR A 198 16.49 10.79 -7.26
N GLU A 199 16.70 9.96 -6.25
CA GLU A 199 17.64 10.18 -5.16
C GLU A 199 18.91 9.32 -5.34
N THR A 200 20.07 9.86 -4.98
CA THR A 200 21.33 9.08 -4.93
C THR A 200 21.43 8.32 -3.62
N VAL A 201 21.70 7.02 -3.70
CA VAL A 201 21.90 6.12 -2.56
C VAL A 201 23.40 5.86 -2.39
N PRO A 202 23.93 5.86 -1.15
CA PRO A 202 25.35 5.56 -0.93
C PRO A 202 25.69 4.13 -1.33
N VAL A 203 26.73 3.97 -2.16
CA VAL A 203 27.35 2.68 -2.47
C VAL A 203 28.53 2.46 -1.53
N GLN A 204 28.62 1.28 -0.91
CA GLN A 204 29.79 0.87 -0.14
C GLN A 204 30.72 0.13 -1.10
N ASP A 205 32.00 0.50 -1.11
CA ASP A 205 33.14 -0.23 -1.71
C ASP A 205 33.73 0.26 -3.06
N ASP A 206 33.02 1.04 -3.89
CA ASP A 206 33.57 1.57 -5.16
C ASP A 206 33.21 3.05 -5.37
N GLU A 207 34.21 3.92 -5.61
CA GLU A 207 34.01 5.37 -5.83
C GLU A 207 33.37 5.69 -7.19
N SER A 208 33.40 4.76 -8.15
CA SER A 208 32.86 4.95 -9.50
C SER A 208 31.42 4.47 -9.66
N GLU A 209 30.99 3.49 -8.87
CA GLU A 209 29.63 2.96 -8.90
C GLU A 209 28.63 3.96 -8.29
N VAL A 210 27.48 4.10 -8.94
CA VAL A 210 26.38 4.94 -8.44
C VAL A 210 25.10 4.14 -8.32
N ALA A 211 24.36 4.37 -7.24
CA ALA A 211 23.02 3.83 -7.06
C ALA A 211 21.98 4.96 -7.02
N TYR A 212 20.92 4.81 -7.79
CA TYR A 212 19.80 5.73 -7.83
C TYR A 212 18.52 5.05 -7.41
N GLN A 213 17.72 5.74 -6.60
CA GLN A 213 16.44 5.26 -6.10
C GLN A 213 15.32 6.22 -6.48
N ILE A 214 14.19 5.67 -6.89
CA ILE A 214 12.98 6.43 -7.19
C ILE A 214 11.77 5.77 -6.55
N THR A 215 10.87 6.61 -6.05
CA THR A 215 9.59 6.18 -5.50
C THR A 215 8.46 6.73 -6.37
N VAL A 216 7.57 5.85 -6.81
CA VAL A 216 6.52 6.12 -7.77
C VAL A 216 5.16 5.79 -7.17
N GLU A 217 4.32 6.81 -7.03
CA GLU A 217 2.95 6.67 -6.51
C GLU A 217 2.02 5.96 -7.52
N PRO A 218 0.94 5.32 -7.05
CA PRO A 218 -0.09 4.70 -7.87
C PRO A 218 -0.54 5.52 -9.07
N GLY A 219 -0.65 4.88 -10.22
CA GLY A 219 -1.12 5.49 -11.46
C GLY A 219 -0.20 6.55 -12.06
N ASN A 220 0.96 6.84 -11.46
CA ASN A 220 1.91 7.84 -11.93
C ASN A 220 3.11 7.22 -12.67
N ALA A 221 3.68 8.01 -13.58
CA ALA A 221 4.92 7.71 -14.28
C ALA A 221 5.93 8.81 -14.00
N GLU A 222 7.09 8.46 -13.48
CA GLU A 222 8.14 9.41 -13.08
C GLU A 222 9.43 9.19 -13.88
N PRO A 223 10.13 10.27 -14.29
CA PRO A 223 11.42 10.16 -14.96
C PRO A 223 12.50 9.73 -13.97
N PHE A 224 13.30 8.76 -14.36
CA PHE A 224 14.33 8.16 -13.52
C PHE A 224 15.73 8.63 -13.88
N ILE A 225 16.18 8.33 -15.11
CA ILE A 225 17.52 8.72 -15.58
C ILE A 225 17.48 9.17 -17.04
N GLU A 226 18.51 9.92 -17.42
CA GLU A 226 18.92 10.19 -18.81
C GLU A 226 20.27 9.52 -19.05
N GLY A 227 20.39 8.69 -20.09
CA GLY A 227 21.61 7.95 -20.39
C GLY A 227 21.35 6.63 -21.14
N VAL A 228 22.43 5.97 -21.54
CA VAL A 228 22.40 4.65 -22.19
C VAL A 228 23.29 3.71 -21.39
N PRO A 229 22.83 3.26 -20.20
CA PRO A 229 23.65 2.43 -19.33
C PRO A 229 23.98 1.10 -20.01
N ALA A 230 25.26 0.73 -20.02
CA ALA A 230 25.70 -0.53 -20.62
C ALA A 230 25.37 -1.74 -19.74
N SER A 231 25.50 -1.58 -18.41
CA SER A 231 25.07 -2.57 -17.42
C SER A 231 24.48 -1.90 -16.20
N TYR A 232 23.61 -2.64 -15.51
CA TYR A 232 22.95 -2.16 -14.30
C TYR A 232 22.42 -3.34 -13.49
N HIS A 233 22.20 -3.11 -12.20
CA HIS A 233 21.47 -4.02 -11.32
C HIS A 233 20.28 -3.28 -10.74
N GLN A 234 19.09 -3.89 -10.75
CA GLN A 234 17.87 -3.25 -10.26
C GLN A 234 17.17 -4.12 -9.22
N THR A 235 16.65 -3.48 -8.18
CA THR A 235 15.82 -4.08 -7.14
C THR A 235 14.55 -3.28 -6.99
N PHE A 236 13.47 -3.97 -6.60
CA PHE A 236 12.14 -3.38 -6.49
C PHE A 236 11.55 -3.68 -5.13
N ASN A 237 10.83 -2.71 -4.59
CA ASN A 237 10.05 -2.85 -3.38
C ASN A 237 8.63 -2.32 -3.64
N ALA A 238 7.62 -3.11 -3.26
CA ALA A 238 6.22 -2.72 -3.28
C ALA A 238 5.76 -2.53 -1.83
N ASN A 239 5.61 -1.27 -1.41
CA ASN A 239 5.11 -0.95 -0.09
C ASN A 239 3.59 -0.72 -0.16
N PRO A 240 2.76 -1.43 0.62
CA PRO A 240 1.33 -1.16 0.66
C PRO A 240 1.07 0.30 1.02
N ILE A 241 0.16 0.93 0.28
CA ILE A 241 -0.41 2.22 0.62
C ILE A 241 -1.55 1.92 1.56
N ASP A 242 -1.40 2.39 2.80
CA ASP A 242 -2.52 2.46 3.70
C ASP A 242 -3.48 3.52 3.12
N GLU A 243 -4.57 3.09 2.48
CA GLU A 243 -5.58 3.95 1.85
C GLU A 243 -6.16 5.00 2.82
N ASN A 244 -5.92 4.82 4.13
CA ASN A 244 -6.35 5.73 5.17
C ASN A 244 -5.34 6.85 5.45
N CYS A 245 -4.13 6.76 4.88
CA CYS A 245 -3.05 7.73 5.05
C CYS A 245 -3.21 8.89 4.06
N LEU A 246 -3.59 10.04 4.58
CA LEU A 246 -3.72 11.30 3.85
C LEU A 246 -2.38 12.05 3.82
N ASP A 247 -2.11 12.74 2.72
CA ASP A 247 -1.05 13.77 2.68
C ASP A 247 -1.47 14.92 3.62
N PRO A 248 -0.62 15.35 4.58
CA PRO A 248 -0.91 16.47 5.47
C PRO A 248 -1.44 17.73 4.78
N LYS A 249 -1.00 18.00 3.54
CA LYS A 249 -1.41 19.19 2.79
C LYS A 249 -2.86 19.13 2.31
N ASP A 250 -3.41 17.93 2.17
CA ASP A 250 -4.77 17.70 1.72
C ASP A 250 -5.77 17.59 2.88
N VAL A 251 -5.27 17.56 4.13
CA VAL A 251 -6.12 17.48 5.32
C VAL A 251 -6.71 18.84 5.66
N GLN A 252 -8.04 18.88 5.77
CA GLN A 252 -8.78 20.07 6.20
C GLN A 252 -9.34 19.84 7.61
N TYR A 253 -8.76 20.52 8.59
CA TYR A 253 -9.32 20.66 9.92
C TYR A 253 -10.35 21.80 9.92
N ILE A 254 -11.45 21.63 10.65
CA ILE A 254 -12.59 22.56 10.63
C ILE A 254 -12.64 23.40 11.91
N ASN A 255 -12.41 22.80 13.08
CA ASN A 255 -12.67 23.42 14.38
C ASN A 255 -11.41 23.87 15.11
N GLY A 256 -10.24 23.40 14.68
CA GLY A 256 -8.95 23.90 15.13
C GLY A 256 -7.79 23.29 14.33
N GLU A 257 -6.61 23.23 14.92
CA GLU A 257 -5.44 22.57 14.33
C GLU A 257 -4.74 21.70 15.37
N PRO A 258 -4.02 20.63 14.97
CA PRO A 258 -3.23 19.86 15.91
C PRO A 258 -2.10 20.69 16.54
N ASP A 259 -1.89 20.52 17.85
CA ASP A 259 -0.79 21.18 18.56
C ASP A 259 0.59 20.71 18.07
N SER A 260 1.27 21.60 17.35
CA SER A 260 2.60 21.37 16.77
C SER A 260 3.72 21.19 17.81
N ASN A 261 3.49 21.57 19.07
CA ASN A 261 4.45 21.30 20.15
C ASN A 261 4.43 19.83 20.58
N ILE A 262 3.31 19.14 20.37
CA ILE A 262 3.15 17.72 20.68
C ILE A 262 3.61 16.89 19.48
N ILE A 263 3.15 17.24 18.28
CA ILE A 263 3.50 16.55 17.03
C ILE A 263 3.41 17.53 15.85
N ASP A 264 4.42 17.58 14.98
CA ASP A 264 4.41 18.44 13.79
C ASP A 264 3.58 17.77 12.67
N PRO A 265 2.37 18.28 12.34
CA PRO A 265 1.50 17.61 11.38
C PRO A 265 2.07 17.60 9.97
N SER A 266 2.93 18.57 9.62
CA SER A 266 3.53 18.68 8.29
C SER A 266 4.51 17.55 7.95
N GLN A 267 5.01 16.87 8.99
CA GLN A 267 5.94 15.75 8.89
C GLN A 267 5.27 14.39 9.18
N CYS A 268 3.97 14.40 9.46
CA CYS A 268 3.21 13.21 9.83
C CYS A 268 2.58 12.52 8.62
N LYS A 269 2.30 11.24 8.78
CA LYS A 269 1.20 10.56 8.09
C LYS A 269 -0.09 10.81 8.86
N VAL A 270 -1.16 11.22 8.19
CA VAL A 270 -2.43 11.58 8.84
C VAL A 270 -3.52 10.56 8.48
N TYR A 271 -4.30 10.10 9.46
CA TYR A 271 -5.38 9.15 9.23
C TYR A 271 -6.70 9.65 9.81
N LYS A 272 -7.77 9.60 9.03
CA LYS A 272 -9.14 9.84 9.54
C LYS A 272 -9.63 8.60 10.28
N CYS A 273 -10.04 8.77 11.53
CA CYS A 273 -10.59 7.67 12.32
C CYS A 273 -12.06 7.40 11.99
N PHE A 274 -12.82 8.40 11.54
CA PHE A 274 -14.19 8.26 11.06
C PHE A 274 -14.30 8.64 9.57
N LYS A 275 -14.12 7.67 8.68
CA LYS A 275 -13.96 7.91 7.23
C LYS A 275 -15.19 8.54 6.57
N GLU A 276 -16.37 8.07 6.94
CA GLU A 276 -17.65 8.44 6.32
C GLU A 276 -18.35 9.61 7.02
N ASN A 277 -17.73 10.22 8.04
CA ASN A 277 -18.37 11.22 8.89
C ASN A 277 -17.59 12.54 8.87
N GLY A 278 -18.27 13.61 8.43
CA GLY A 278 -17.72 14.96 8.44
C GLY A 278 -16.38 15.05 7.72
N ASN A 279 -15.42 15.75 8.33
CA ASN A 279 -14.05 15.81 7.82
C ASN A 279 -13.15 14.65 8.29
N GLY A 280 -13.65 13.72 9.10
CA GLY A 280 -12.86 12.69 9.76
C GLY A 280 -13.05 12.62 11.26
N LEU A 281 -13.51 13.73 11.88
CA LEU A 281 -13.79 13.95 13.31
C LEU A 281 -12.58 13.81 14.25
N LEU A 282 -11.88 12.67 14.19
CA LEU A 282 -10.66 12.39 14.92
C LEU A 282 -9.56 12.00 13.93
N PHE A 283 -8.38 12.59 14.10
CA PHE A 283 -7.23 12.36 13.24
C PHE A 283 -6.11 11.69 14.01
N ARG A 284 -5.57 10.59 13.50
CA ARG A 284 -4.33 9.97 14.00
C ARG A 284 -3.16 10.54 13.23
N LEU A 285 -2.16 11.04 13.94
CA LEU A 285 -0.96 11.67 13.40
C LEU A 285 0.23 10.78 13.73
N VAL A 286 0.97 10.35 12.72
CA VAL A 286 2.11 9.42 12.85
C VAL A 286 3.37 10.05 12.27
N ASP A 287 4.28 10.48 13.15
CA ASP A 287 5.64 10.88 12.78
C ASP A 287 6.53 9.64 12.80
N GLU A 288 6.80 9.08 11.61
CA GLU A 288 7.63 7.88 11.47
C GLU A 288 9.10 8.14 11.82
N LYS A 289 9.60 9.37 11.58
CA LYS A 289 11.00 9.72 11.84
C LYS A 289 11.26 9.76 13.33
N ALA A 290 10.44 10.49 14.08
CA ALA A 290 10.54 10.53 15.53
C ALA A 290 9.97 9.28 16.21
N GLY A 291 9.21 8.45 15.48
CA GLY A 291 8.52 7.30 16.05
C GLY A 291 7.47 7.72 17.07
N ARG A 292 6.65 8.72 16.75
CA ARG A 292 5.65 9.27 17.67
C ARG A 292 4.27 9.25 17.05
N TRP A 293 3.28 8.88 17.84
CA TRP A 293 1.89 8.90 17.45
C TRP A 293 1.13 9.84 18.38
N ALA A 294 0.25 10.63 17.80
CA ALA A 294 -0.70 11.43 18.53
C ALA A 294 -2.08 11.33 17.88
N PHE A 295 -3.09 11.79 18.59
CA PHE A 295 -4.41 11.96 18.03
C PHE A 295 -4.89 13.38 18.28
N TYR A 296 -5.61 13.93 17.31
CA TYR A 296 -6.25 15.23 17.36
C TYR A 296 -7.76 15.09 17.20
N ASN A 297 -8.52 15.63 18.15
CA ASN A 297 -9.98 15.65 18.10
C ASN A 297 -10.44 17.00 17.53
N ASP A 298 -10.95 16.97 16.31
CA ASP A 298 -11.43 18.17 15.62
C ASP A 298 -12.93 18.41 15.85
N THR A 299 -13.52 17.84 16.90
CA THR A 299 -14.94 18.06 17.24
C THR A 299 -15.09 19.02 18.41
N HIS A 300 -16.24 19.68 18.51
CA HIS A 300 -16.63 20.47 19.70
C HIS A 300 -17.49 19.69 20.69
N GLU A 301 -18.08 18.56 20.28
CA GLU A 301 -19.19 17.93 20.98
C GLU A 301 -18.88 16.52 21.50
N TYR A 302 -17.74 15.95 21.13
CA TYR A 302 -17.38 14.58 21.49
C TYR A 302 -16.04 14.52 22.23
N LEU A 303 -16.01 13.73 23.31
CA LEU A 303 -14.79 13.21 23.91
C LEU A 303 -14.42 11.94 23.15
N MET A 304 -13.28 11.95 22.48
CA MET A 304 -12.82 10.82 21.67
C MET A 304 -11.97 9.88 22.53
N LYS A 305 -12.20 8.57 22.40
CA LYS A 305 -11.51 7.53 23.16
C LYS A 305 -10.95 6.47 22.21
N PRO A 306 -9.80 6.72 21.54
CA PRO A 306 -9.12 5.69 20.80
C PRO A 306 -8.53 4.63 21.75
N LYS A 307 -8.76 3.37 21.39
CA LYS A 307 -8.20 2.16 21.99
C LYS A 307 -7.40 1.44 20.91
N VAL A 308 -6.12 1.21 21.15
CA VAL A 308 -5.23 0.53 20.20
C VAL A 308 -4.64 -0.72 20.83
N ARG A 309 -4.78 -1.85 20.15
CA ARG A 309 -4.12 -3.12 20.49
C ARG A 309 -2.81 -3.19 19.72
N PHE A 310 -1.70 -3.43 20.41
CA PHE A 310 -0.38 -3.63 19.82
C PHE A 310 0.06 -5.07 20.02
N PHE A 311 0.34 -5.78 18.93
CA PHE A 311 0.61 -7.22 18.95
C PHE A 311 2.12 -7.52 18.98
N GLY A 312 2.48 -8.64 19.62
CA GLY A 312 3.81 -9.25 19.49
C GLY A 312 4.92 -8.53 20.25
N GLY A 313 4.62 -8.01 21.45
CA GLY A 313 5.63 -7.40 22.33
C GLY A 313 6.21 -6.08 21.79
N ALA A 314 5.41 -5.30 21.05
CA ALA A 314 5.84 -4.03 20.49
C ALA A 314 6.45 -3.12 21.57
N ALA A 315 7.69 -2.65 21.35
CA ALA A 315 8.37 -1.69 22.22
C ALA A 315 7.77 -0.29 22.02
N VAL A 316 6.59 -0.06 22.59
CA VAL A 316 5.90 1.22 22.60
C VAL A 316 5.84 1.76 24.03
N VAL A 317 6.20 3.03 24.18
CA VAL A 317 6.08 3.78 25.43
C VAL A 317 4.79 4.59 25.34
N PRO A 318 3.82 4.39 26.25
CA PRO A 318 2.59 5.17 26.28
C PRO A 318 2.86 6.65 26.52
N GLY A 319 2.07 7.51 25.90
CA GLY A 319 2.05 8.95 26.19
C GLY A 319 1.60 9.23 27.63
N PRO A 320 1.82 10.46 28.13
CA PRO A 320 1.59 10.80 29.54
C PRO A 320 0.14 10.62 30.00
N ASP A 321 -0.83 10.82 29.10
CA ASP A 321 -2.26 10.68 29.39
C ASP A 321 -2.83 9.32 28.97
N ALA A 322 -2.00 8.43 28.42
CA ALA A 322 -2.41 7.14 27.92
C ALA A 322 -2.44 6.08 29.02
N GLN A 323 -3.50 5.29 29.05
CA GLN A 323 -3.70 4.18 29.99
C GLN A 323 -3.37 2.86 29.31
N VAL A 324 -2.56 2.03 29.97
CA VAL A 324 -2.21 0.69 29.50
C VAL A 324 -2.99 -0.35 30.27
N SER A 325 -3.52 -1.32 29.55
CA SER A 325 -4.11 -2.54 30.10
C SER A 325 -3.56 -3.76 29.35
N PRO A 326 -3.39 -4.90 30.04
CA PRO A 326 -3.08 -6.16 29.37
C PRO A 326 -4.30 -6.64 28.58
N ASP A 327 -4.06 -7.33 27.47
CA ASP A 327 -5.14 -8.01 26.77
C ASP A 327 -5.54 -9.29 27.51
N PRO A 328 -6.84 -9.52 27.82
CA PRO A 328 -7.25 -10.71 28.55
C PRO A 328 -7.17 -12.00 27.71
N GLU A 329 -7.04 -11.90 26.40
CA GLU A 329 -7.03 -13.04 25.48
C GLU A 329 -5.62 -13.36 24.93
N GLU A 330 -4.68 -12.41 24.97
CA GLU A 330 -3.31 -12.57 24.43
C GLU A 330 -2.25 -11.96 25.37
N GLU A 331 -1.38 -12.79 25.96
CA GLU A 331 -0.36 -12.37 26.95
C GLU A 331 0.68 -11.37 26.41
N ASP A 332 0.97 -11.40 25.10
CA ASP A 332 1.99 -10.55 24.44
C ASP A 332 1.39 -9.32 23.71
N THR A 333 0.14 -8.95 24.05
CA THR A 333 -0.58 -7.84 23.44
C THR A 333 -0.80 -6.71 24.45
N ALA A 334 -0.36 -5.50 24.10
CA ALA A 334 -0.56 -4.29 24.90
C ALA A 334 -1.76 -3.50 24.39
N VAL A 335 -2.69 -3.16 25.28
CA VAL A 335 -3.87 -2.36 24.93
C VAL A 335 -3.73 -0.97 25.54
N ILE A 336 -3.66 0.06 24.69
CA ILE A 336 -3.47 1.44 25.11
C ILE A 336 -4.72 2.26 24.77
N THR A 337 -5.23 3.02 25.72
CA THR A 337 -6.39 3.92 25.56
C THR A 337 -6.03 5.33 26.01
N VAL A 338 -6.56 6.36 25.35
CA VAL A 338 -6.43 7.75 25.81
C VAL A 338 -7.76 8.47 25.62
N GLU A 339 -8.09 9.41 26.50
CA GLU A 339 -9.22 10.32 26.31
C GLU A 339 -8.74 11.63 25.69
N ILE A 340 -9.42 12.08 24.64
CA ILE A 340 -9.02 13.24 23.85
C ILE A 340 -10.17 14.23 23.81
N PRO A 341 -10.10 15.30 24.62
CA PRO A 341 -11.13 16.33 24.65
C PRO A 341 -11.33 17.03 23.29
N PRO A 342 -12.48 17.67 23.09
CA PRO A 342 -12.74 18.56 21.95
C PRO A 342 -11.58 19.53 21.66
N CYS A 343 -11.19 19.66 20.39
CA CYS A 343 -10.15 20.56 19.90
C CYS A 343 -8.76 20.38 20.53
N GLU A 344 -8.46 19.21 21.12
CA GLU A 344 -7.17 18.93 21.73
C GLU A 344 -6.36 17.87 20.98
N THR A 345 -5.03 17.98 21.08
CA THR A 345 -4.07 16.95 20.65
C THR A 345 -3.51 16.24 21.88
N ARG A 346 -3.46 14.91 21.84
CA ARG A 346 -2.82 14.10 22.89
C ARG A 346 -1.78 13.18 22.29
N LEU A 347 -0.59 13.17 22.88
CA LEU A 347 0.45 12.18 22.57
C LEU A 347 -0.04 10.80 23.00
N PHE A 348 0.00 9.85 22.07
CA PHE A 348 -0.53 8.52 22.30
C PHE A 348 0.56 7.51 22.67
N ILE A 349 1.60 7.41 21.82
CA ILE A 349 2.75 6.54 22.06
C ILE A 349 4.03 7.15 21.48
N GLU A 350 5.17 6.68 22.00
CA GLU A 350 6.46 6.71 21.35
C GLU A 350 6.89 5.27 21.02
N GLY A 351 7.30 5.00 19.79
CA GLY A 351 7.67 3.68 19.30
C GLY A 351 7.23 3.46 17.84
N ARG A 352 7.68 2.35 17.27
CA ARG A 352 7.37 1.96 15.88
C ARG A 352 6.70 0.59 15.86
N PRO A 353 5.39 0.52 16.17
CA PRO A 353 4.68 -0.74 16.22
C PRO A 353 4.56 -1.35 14.81
N ALA A 354 4.88 -2.64 14.67
CA ALA A 354 4.81 -3.34 13.39
C ALA A 354 3.38 -3.82 13.06
N LYS A 355 2.60 -4.19 14.07
CA LYS A 355 1.23 -4.68 13.92
C LYS A 355 0.35 -4.13 15.03
N TYR A 356 -0.81 -3.59 14.65
CA TYR A 356 -1.73 -2.97 15.58
C TYR A 356 -3.16 -2.99 15.04
N GLU A 357 -4.13 -2.80 15.93
CA GLU A 357 -5.55 -2.63 15.61
C GLU A 357 -6.09 -1.41 16.35
N VAL A 358 -6.83 -0.53 15.65
CA VAL A 358 -7.39 0.70 16.21
C VAL A 358 -8.90 0.59 16.30
N SER A 359 -9.46 0.85 17.47
CA SER A 359 -10.88 1.04 17.72
C SER A 359 -11.09 2.42 18.34
N VAL A 360 -12.15 3.13 17.97
CA VAL A 360 -12.42 4.48 18.46
C VAL A 360 -13.86 4.60 18.90
N VAL A 361 -14.07 5.15 20.09
CA VAL A 361 -15.38 5.52 20.62
C VAL A 361 -15.47 7.03 20.73
N ALA A 362 -16.64 7.60 20.41
CA ALA A 362 -16.94 9.02 20.53
C ALA A 362 -18.09 9.19 21.54
N ASP A 363 -17.79 9.75 22.71
CA ASP A 363 -18.79 10.04 23.75
C ASP A 363 -19.22 11.50 23.64
N SER A 364 -20.51 11.81 23.52
CA SER A 364 -20.93 13.22 23.52
C SER A 364 -20.65 13.87 24.87
N ILE A 365 -19.97 15.02 24.88
CA ILE A 365 -19.67 15.80 26.10
C ILE A 365 -20.92 16.49 26.65
N HIS A 366 -21.90 16.73 25.79
CA HIS A 366 -23.21 17.17 26.20
C HIS A 366 -24.00 15.93 26.62
N LYS A 367 -24.13 15.73 27.94
CA LYS A 367 -25.26 14.92 28.44
C LYS A 367 -26.52 15.54 27.83
N THR A 368 -27.27 14.77 27.05
CA THR A 368 -28.60 15.23 26.60
C THR A 368 -29.33 15.74 27.83
N ALA A 369 -29.64 17.03 27.86
CA ALA A 369 -30.51 17.61 28.87
C ALA A 369 -31.95 17.25 28.50
N PRO A 370 -32.83 17.02 29.48
CA PRO A 370 -34.25 16.86 29.20
C PRO A 370 -34.82 18.16 28.63
N GLU A 371 -35.83 18.04 27.77
CA GLU A 371 -36.58 19.16 27.25
C GLU A 371 -37.27 19.91 28.40
N GLU A 372 -36.99 21.21 28.55
CA GLU A 372 -37.60 22.01 29.62
C GLU A 372 -39.11 22.21 29.42
N SER A 373 -39.59 22.17 28.17
CA SER A 373 -41.00 22.33 27.81
C SER A 373 -41.31 21.57 26.52
N PRO A 374 -41.48 20.23 26.57
CA PRO A 374 -41.75 19.44 25.38
C PRO A 374 -43.13 19.78 24.81
N GLU A 375 -43.19 20.14 23.53
CA GLU A 375 -44.45 20.35 22.80
C GLU A 375 -44.87 19.05 22.10
N PHE A 376 -46.04 18.54 22.44
CA PHE A 376 -46.69 17.44 21.75
C PHE A 376 -47.86 17.97 20.92
N VAL A 377 -48.00 17.53 19.68
CA VAL A 377 -48.92 18.14 18.72
C VAL A 377 -50.10 17.24 18.38
N ASN A 378 -49.89 15.93 18.26
CA ASN A 378 -50.96 15.01 17.83
C ASN A 378 -51.59 14.25 19.00
N GLY A 379 -50.93 14.20 20.15
CA GLY A 379 -51.45 13.60 21.37
C GLY A 379 -50.58 13.92 22.58
N GLU A 380 -50.73 13.17 23.66
CA GLU A 380 -49.87 13.26 24.84
C GLU A 380 -49.35 11.87 25.24
N PRO A 381 -48.12 11.77 25.79
CA PRO A 381 -47.62 10.51 26.32
C PRO A 381 -48.48 9.96 27.46
N ASP A 382 -48.75 8.66 27.46
CA ASP A 382 -49.52 8.00 28.51
C ASP A 382 -48.65 7.79 29.76
N ARG A 383 -48.87 8.65 30.75
CA ARG A 383 -48.20 8.59 32.06
C ARG A 383 -48.47 7.30 32.85
N LYS A 384 -49.48 6.51 32.49
CA LYS A 384 -49.74 5.20 33.10
C LYS A 384 -48.77 4.13 32.58
N VAL A 385 -48.28 4.28 31.34
CA VAL A 385 -47.29 3.39 30.74
C VAL A 385 -45.89 3.74 31.23
N VAL A 386 -45.54 5.03 31.19
CA VAL A 386 -44.27 5.55 31.72
C VAL A 386 -44.55 6.80 32.54
N ASN A 387 -44.32 6.75 33.85
CA ASN A 387 -44.53 7.90 34.72
C ASN A 387 -43.30 8.84 34.70
N TYR A 388 -43.07 9.48 33.56
CA TYR A 388 -41.84 10.21 33.27
C TYR A 388 -41.70 11.54 34.03
N ASP A 389 -40.46 11.84 34.42
CA ASP A 389 -40.00 13.13 34.94
C ASP A 389 -39.04 13.87 34.00
N ALA A 390 -38.53 13.17 32.97
CA ALA A 390 -37.68 13.73 31.93
C ALA A 390 -38.11 13.27 30.53
N VAL A 391 -38.05 14.18 29.55
CA VAL A 391 -38.37 13.93 28.15
C VAL A 391 -37.17 14.33 27.30
N TYR A 392 -36.83 13.51 26.29
CA TYR A 392 -35.75 13.79 25.36
C TYR A 392 -36.24 13.64 23.94
N GLN A 393 -35.98 14.62 23.08
CA GLN A 393 -36.24 14.46 21.65
C GLN A 393 -35.20 13.53 21.02
N CYS A 394 -35.64 12.45 20.34
CA CYS A 394 -34.74 11.45 19.77
C CYS A 394 -34.00 11.95 18.51
N PHE A 395 -34.55 12.96 17.82
CA PHE A 395 -33.99 13.55 16.61
C PHE A 395 -33.93 15.07 16.75
N LYS A 396 -32.79 15.60 17.23
CA LYS A 396 -32.62 17.05 17.44
C LYS A 396 -32.45 17.83 16.13
N ASP A 397 -31.84 17.20 15.13
CA ASP A 397 -31.61 17.72 13.79
C ASP A 397 -32.87 17.69 12.91
N LYS A 398 -33.86 16.88 13.29
CA LYS A 398 -35.13 16.68 12.58
C LYS A 398 -36.31 16.74 13.55
N PRO A 399 -36.65 17.94 14.06
CA PRO A 399 -37.70 18.09 15.06
C PRO A 399 -39.07 17.61 14.56
N GLU A 400 -39.28 17.55 13.25
CA GLU A 400 -40.48 17.00 12.61
C GLU A 400 -40.63 15.47 12.75
N ALA A 401 -39.58 14.74 13.11
CA ALA A 401 -39.65 13.30 13.34
C ALA A 401 -40.41 12.94 14.63
N ARG A 402 -40.49 13.87 15.60
CA ARG A 402 -41.42 13.86 16.75
C ARG A 402 -41.50 12.54 17.53
N LEU A 403 -40.35 11.89 17.67
CA LEU A 403 -40.17 10.74 18.56
C LEU A 403 -39.49 11.22 19.84
N PHE A 404 -40.07 10.86 20.98
CA PHE A 404 -39.62 11.29 22.29
C PHE A 404 -39.26 10.09 23.16
N ARG A 405 -38.09 10.12 23.80
CA ARG A 405 -37.72 9.19 24.87
C ARG A 405 -38.19 9.75 26.20
N LEU A 406 -38.95 8.95 26.92
CA LEU A 406 -39.49 9.25 28.23
C LEU A 406 -38.66 8.54 29.29
N VAL A 407 -38.29 9.26 30.36
CA VAL A 407 -37.50 8.71 31.47
C VAL A 407 -38.23 8.97 32.79
N ASP A 408 -38.45 7.90 33.56
CA ASP A 408 -38.86 7.94 34.97
C ASP A 408 -37.60 7.67 35.80
N SER A 409 -37.03 8.74 36.37
CA SER A 409 -35.78 8.66 37.13
C SER A 409 -35.95 7.91 38.45
N ASN A 410 -37.15 7.92 39.03
CA ASN A 410 -37.45 7.21 40.29
C ASN A 410 -37.49 5.70 40.11
N ARG A 411 -38.09 5.23 39.01
CA ARG A 411 -38.18 3.80 38.68
C ARG A 411 -37.03 3.31 37.81
N GLN A 412 -36.15 4.20 37.38
CA GLN A 412 -35.11 3.93 36.38
C GLN A 412 -35.69 3.28 35.12
N GLN A 413 -36.86 3.77 34.68
CA GLN A 413 -37.62 3.19 33.58
C GLN A 413 -37.58 4.11 32.38
N TRP A 414 -37.31 3.53 31.21
CA TRP A 414 -37.35 4.21 29.93
C TRP A 414 -38.54 3.72 29.11
N GLY A 415 -39.07 4.61 28.28
CA GLY A 415 -39.98 4.27 27.21
C GLY A 415 -39.97 5.34 26.13
N PHE A 416 -40.88 5.22 25.18
CA PHE A 416 -40.98 6.14 24.05
C PHE A 416 -42.41 6.56 23.81
N TYR A 417 -42.57 7.79 23.31
CA TYR A 417 -43.82 8.29 22.76
C TYR A 417 -43.58 8.75 21.32
N ASN A 418 -44.39 8.23 20.41
CA ASN A 418 -44.38 8.61 19.01
C ASN A 418 -45.54 9.56 18.74
N ASP A 419 -45.24 10.85 18.61
CA ASP A 419 -46.24 11.88 18.34
C ASP A 419 -46.59 12.01 16.85
N THR A 420 -46.12 11.11 15.99
CA THR A 420 -46.52 11.09 14.57
C THR A 420 -47.83 10.32 14.39
N ALA A 421 -48.60 10.66 13.36
CA ALA A 421 -49.83 9.96 13.00
C ALA A 421 -49.61 8.86 11.94
N ASP A 422 -48.49 8.91 11.21
CA ASP A 422 -48.26 8.14 10.00
C ASP A 422 -46.92 7.39 9.99
N VAL A 423 -46.01 7.63 10.94
CA VAL A 423 -44.69 6.97 10.96
C VAL A 423 -44.65 5.90 12.06
N PHE A 424 -44.35 4.67 11.66
CA PHE A 424 -44.04 3.60 12.59
C PHE A 424 -42.53 3.59 12.86
N PHE A 425 -42.11 3.66 14.12
CA PHE A 425 -40.70 3.58 14.48
C PHE A 425 -40.33 2.22 15.06
N VAL A 426 -39.11 1.78 14.80
CA VAL A 426 -38.44 0.72 15.54
C VAL A 426 -37.15 1.28 16.12
N ALA A 427 -36.97 1.11 17.42
CA ALA A 427 -35.79 1.51 18.15
C ALA A 427 -34.97 0.29 18.54
N ARG A 428 -33.67 0.32 18.26
CA ARG A 428 -32.68 -0.70 18.62
C ARG A 428 -31.64 -0.07 19.53
N PHE A 429 -31.39 -0.67 20.69
CA PHE A 429 -30.37 -0.20 21.63
C PHE A 429 -29.42 -1.31 22.04
N THR A 430 -28.16 -0.95 22.24
CA THR A 430 -27.18 -1.76 22.98
C THR A 430 -26.75 -0.97 24.20
N PHE A 431 -26.70 -1.62 25.36
CA PHE A 431 -26.27 -1.00 26.62
C PHE A 431 -24.88 -1.51 26.99
N ASP A 432 -24.10 -0.70 27.71
CA ASP A 432 -22.79 -1.09 28.19
C ASP A 432 -22.83 -2.29 29.15
N ALA A 433 -21.72 -3.04 29.23
CA ALA A 433 -21.63 -4.27 30.02
C ALA A 433 -21.85 -4.05 31.54
N GLU A 434 -21.71 -2.81 32.01
CA GLU A 434 -22.00 -2.43 33.40
C GLU A 434 -23.49 -2.16 33.66
N GLY A 435 -24.27 -1.88 32.61
CA GLY A 435 -25.70 -1.57 32.68
C GLY A 435 -26.56 -2.80 32.95
N LYS A 436 -27.14 -2.92 34.14
CA LYS A 436 -28.10 -3.98 34.49
C LYS A 436 -29.51 -3.57 34.08
N VAL A 437 -29.86 -3.74 32.81
CA VAL A 437 -31.19 -3.41 32.28
C VAL A 437 -32.06 -4.64 32.00
N ARG A 438 -33.37 -4.52 32.30
CA ARG A 438 -34.40 -5.50 31.95
C ARG A 438 -35.32 -4.94 30.86
N ALA A 439 -35.72 -5.80 29.92
CA ALA A 439 -36.71 -5.44 28.91
C ALA A 439 -38.11 -5.32 29.56
N LEU A 440 -38.92 -4.39 29.04
CA LEU A 440 -40.30 -4.15 29.45
C LEU A 440 -41.24 -4.20 28.23
N GLY A 441 -42.52 -4.51 28.48
CA GLY A 441 -43.54 -4.55 27.43
C GLY A 441 -43.16 -5.54 26.31
N ASP A 442 -43.34 -5.10 25.07
CA ASP A 442 -43.05 -5.88 23.86
C ASP A 442 -41.58 -5.71 23.39
N THR A 443 -40.68 -5.35 24.31
CA THR A 443 -39.26 -5.19 23.98
C THR A 443 -38.59 -6.56 23.81
N GLU A 444 -38.11 -6.82 22.60
CA GLU A 444 -37.39 -8.04 22.24
C GLU A 444 -35.90 -7.92 22.60
N LYS A 445 -35.30 -9.04 22.99
CA LYS A 445 -33.85 -9.15 23.21
C LYS A 445 -33.24 -10.05 22.15
N GLU A 446 -32.27 -9.53 21.42
CA GLU A 446 -31.53 -10.27 20.41
C GLU A 446 -30.03 -10.22 20.72
N GLN A 447 -29.27 -11.19 20.20
CA GLN A 447 -27.81 -11.19 20.31
C GLN A 447 -27.24 -10.91 18.93
N ASN A 448 -26.39 -9.89 18.81
CA ASN A 448 -25.81 -9.51 17.53
C ASN A 448 -24.58 -10.35 17.18
N SER A 449 -24.00 -10.11 16.00
CA SER A 449 -22.79 -10.81 15.51
C SER A 449 -21.58 -10.67 16.43
N ASP A 450 -21.57 -9.64 17.25
CA ASP A 450 -20.48 -9.28 18.16
C ASP A 450 -20.76 -9.76 19.59
N ASN A 451 -21.78 -10.62 19.75
CA ASN A 451 -22.22 -11.22 21.00
C ASN A 451 -22.79 -10.22 22.03
N GLU A 452 -23.04 -8.97 21.63
CA GLU A 452 -23.69 -7.95 22.46
C GLU A 452 -25.22 -8.16 22.49
N THR A 453 -25.86 -7.81 23.61
CA THR A 453 -27.33 -7.91 23.75
C THR A 453 -28.00 -6.64 23.21
N GLU A 454 -28.78 -6.79 22.15
CA GLU A 454 -29.61 -5.73 21.57
C GLU A 454 -31.05 -5.77 22.12
N TYR A 455 -31.63 -4.60 22.31
CA TYR A 455 -33.00 -4.39 22.76
C TYR A 455 -33.79 -3.70 21.65
N LEU A 456 -34.81 -4.39 21.15
CA LEU A 456 -35.68 -3.91 20.06
C LEU A 456 -37.06 -3.57 20.59
N VAL A 457 -37.57 -2.38 20.26
CA VAL A 457 -38.97 -2.02 20.54
C VAL A 457 -39.62 -1.37 19.33
N SER A 458 -40.84 -1.83 19.05
CA SER A 458 -41.73 -1.23 18.07
C SER A 458 -42.53 -0.10 18.72
N ILE A 459 -42.59 1.06 18.05
CA ILE A 459 -43.20 2.28 18.57
C ILE A 459 -44.23 2.78 17.53
N PRO A 460 -45.48 2.31 17.62
CA PRO A 460 -46.54 2.69 16.68
C PRO A 460 -46.87 4.20 16.72
N PRO A 461 -47.44 4.77 15.65
CA PRO A 461 -47.92 6.15 15.64
C PRO A 461 -48.90 6.42 16.79
N MET A 462 -48.76 7.57 17.44
CA MET A 462 -49.61 8.05 18.55
C MET A 462 -49.63 7.16 19.80
N GLU A 463 -48.66 6.24 19.96
CA GLU A 463 -48.59 5.33 21.10
C GLU A 463 -47.41 5.62 22.03
N THR A 464 -47.62 5.31 23.31
CA THR A 464 -46.58 5.30 24.35
C THR A 464 -46.23 3.85 24.67
N VAL A 465 -44.96 3.50 24.61
CA VAL A 465 -44.48 2.14 24.89
C VAL A 465 -43.42 2.15 25.99
N ALA A 466 -43.46 1.16 26.88
CA ALA A 466 -42.38 0.90 27.82
C ALA A 466 -41.24 0.16 27.11
N PHE A 467 -39.99 0.44 27.49
CA PHE A 467 -38.82 -0.12 26.81
C PHE A 467 -37.94 -0.95 27.73
N VAL A 468 -37.23 -0.29 28.66
CA VAL A 468 -36.31 -0.96 29.58
C VAL A 468 -36.37 -0.36 30.97
N GLN A 469 -35.85 -1.10 31.95
CA GLN A 469 -35.68 -0.61 33.31
C GLN A 469 -34.35 -1.07 33.91
N GLY A 470 -33.65 -0.16 34.57
CA GLY A 470 -32.37 -0.44 35.24
C GLY A 470 -31.39 0.73 35.13
N ASP A 471 -30.18 0.51 35.64
CA ASP A 471 -29.12 1.52 35.59
C ASP A 471 -28.54 1.58 34.16
N VAL A 472 -28.72 2.73 33.49
CA VAL A 472 -28.19 2.99 32.14
C VAL A 472 -27.05 3.99 32.27
N ARG A 473 -25.81 3.55 32.02
CA ARG A 473 -24.61 4.40 32.10
C ARG A 473 -24.13 4.84 30.72
N GLY A 474 -24.16 3.93 29.75
CA GLY A 474 -23.85 4.17 28.34
C GLY A 474 -24.74 3.33 27.44
N PHE A 475 -25.07 3.88 26.27
CA PHE A 475 -25.88 3.17 25.28
C PHE A 475 -25.55 3.62 23.86
N LYS A 476 -25.73 2.69 22.91
CA LYS A 476 -25.82 2.97 21.47
C LYS A 476 -27.27 2.84 21.05
N SER A 477 -27.75 3.71 20.17
CA SER A 477 -29.14 3.69 19.70
C SER A 477 -29.24 3.85 18.19
N GLN A 478 -30.11 3.06 17.57
CA GLN A 478 -30.48 3.17 16.16
C GLN A 478 -32.01 3.24 16.05
N PHE A 479 -32.51 4.15 15.23
CA PHE A 479 -33.93 4.29 14.96
C PHE A 479 -34.20 4.06 13.47
N THR A 480 -35.27 3.34 13.16
CA THR A 480 -35.79 3.22 11.79
C THR A 480 -37.24 3.67 11.77
N GLY A 481 -37.62 4.49 10.80
CA GLY A 481 -38.98 4.98 10.60
C GLY A 481 -39.54 4.51 9.27
N LYS A 482 -40.78 3.99 9.27
CA LYS A 482 -41.52 3.62 8.05
C LYS A 482 -42.85 4.33 8.04
N ARG A 483 -43.11 5.13 7.01
CA ARG A 483 -44.43 5.75 6.79
C ARG A 483 -45.44 4.67 6.40
N ARG A 484 -46.61 4.66 7.04
CA ARG A 484 -47.77 3.92 6.56
C ARG A 484 -48.24 4.58 5.26
N THR A 485 -48.03 3.92 4.13
CA THR A 485 -48.70 4.29 2.88
C THR A 485 -50.20 4.05 3.06
N SER A 486 -51.00 5.08 2.81
CA SER A 486 -52.45 4.98 2.85
C SER A 486 -52.94 3.88 1.91
N VAL A 487 -53.71 2.93 2.45
CA VAL A 487 -54.56 2.05 1.64
C VAL A 487 -55.64 2.96 1.02
N PRO A 488 -55.87 2.93 -0.31
CA PRO A 488 -56.99 3.65 -0.89
C PRO A 488 -58.29 3.04 -0.38
N THR A 489 -59.17 3.87 0.17
CA THR A 489 -60.53 3.53 0.57
C THR A 489 -61.27 2.87 -0.61
N PRO A 490 -61.90 1.68 -0.46
CA PRO A 490 -62.82 1.18 -1.47
C PRO A 490 -64.06 2.08 -1.52
N ALA A 491 -64.55 2.31 -2.73
CA ALA A 491 -65.66 3.21 -3.08
C ALA A 491 -66.95 3.02 -2.27
#